data_AF-A0A851J511-F1
#
_entry.id   AF-A0A851J511-F1
#
_cell.length_a   1.000
_cell.length_b   1.000
_cell.length_c   1.000
_cell.angle_alpha   90.00
_cell.angle_beta   90.00
_cell.angle_gamma   90.00
#
_symmetry.space_group_name_H-M   'P 1'
#
loop_
_entity.id
_entity.type
_entity.pdbx_description
1 polymer ?
#
loop_
_entity_poly.entity_id
_entity_poly.type
_entity_poly.pdbx_seq_one_letter_code
_entity_poly.pdbx_strand_id
1 'polypeptide(L)'
;QKILEKYRDLFTLQWEGVIGNMCAPSQAEWEQLLTNCSAFLFYGMERFMSHVLLNWLVAMNMPKCRLVILLDLVRSQQSYQRITDSDTHKSCLHIALERPTETAMLLSLTGVGSVMAMQWYTSLEENAERLETVFENLLSFGKTTGQTVRVLQK
;
A
#
# COMPACT_ATOMS: atom_id res chain seq x y z
N GLN A 1 -0.24 -1.32 -15.49
CA GLN A 1 0.68 -2.12 -16.32
C GLN A 1 1.72 -1.26 -17.02
N LYS A 2 1.34 -0.21 -17.76
CA LYS A 2 2.28 0.71 -18.44
C LYS A 2 3.38 1.31 -17.54
N ILE A 3 3.06 1.67 -16.29
CA ILE A 3 4.04 2.18 -15.31
C ILE A 3 5.08 1.10 -14.96
N LEU A 4 4.64 -0.14 -14.71
CA LEU A 4 5.54 -1.25 -14.42
C LEU A 4 6.42 -1.62 -15.63
N GLU A 5 5.93 -1.40 -16.85
CA GLU A 5 6.72 -1.59 -18.06
C GLU A 5 7.75 -0.46 -18.26
N LYS A 6 7.36 0.79 -17.98
CA LYS A 6 8.23 1.98 -18.10
C LYS A 6 9.47 1.88 -17.22
N TYR A 7 9.32 1.39 -16.00
CA TYR A 7 10.44 1.28 -15.06
C TYR A 7 11.10 -0.11 -15.07
N ARG A 8 10.74 -1.00 -16.03
CA ARG A 8 11.24 -2.39 -16.13
C ARG A 8 12.76 -2.53 -16.09
N ASP A 9 13.47 -1.64 -16.76
CA ASP A 9 14.93 -1.70 -16.83
C ASP A 9 15.63 -1.11 -15.59
N LEU A 10 14.93 -0.23 -14.86
CA LEU A 10 15.33 0.29 -13.54
C LEU A 10 14.86 -0.62 -12.39
N PHE A 11 13.89 -1.50 -12.65
CA PHE A 11 13.46 -2.52 -11.74
C PHE A 11 14.57 -3.56 -11.62
N THR A 12 15.09 -3.74 -10.41
CA THR A 12 15.78 -4.96 -10.04
C THR A 12 14.88 -6.15 -10.41
N LEU A 13 15.44 -7.22 -10.97
CA LEU A 13 14.79 -8.48 -11.44
C LEU A 13 13.91 -9.24 -10.41
N GLN A 14 13.46 -8.61 -9.33
CA GLN A 14 12.93 -9.22 -8.10
C GLN A 14 11.56 -8.67 -7.66
N TRP A 15 10.80 -8.01 -8.54
CA TRP A 15 9.42 -7.63 -8.20
C TRP A 15 8.51 -8.86 -8.25
N GLU A 16 7.97 -9.22 -7.10
CA GLU A 16 6.96 -10.26 -6.94
C GLU A 16 5.65 -9.63 -6.47
N GLY A 17 4.52 -10.09 -6.98
CA GLY A 17 3.24 -9.56 -6.55
C GLY A 17 2.07 -9.90 -7.46
N VAL A 18 0.92 -9.35 -7.09
CA VAL A 18 -0.36 -9.59 -7.77
C VAL A 18 -0.84 -8.31 -8.44
N ILE A 19 -1.29 -8.41 -9.69
CA ILE A 19 -1.84 -7.31 -10.50
C ILE A 19 -3.29 -7.65 -10.81
N GLY A 20 -4.19 -6.64 -10.78
CA GLY A 20 -5.65 -6.78 -10.77
C GLY A 20 -6.36 -7.54 -11.90
N ASN A 21 -5.65 -8.19 -12.82
CA ASN A 21 -6.21 -9.22 -13.71
C ASN A 21 -6.10 -10.64 -13.12
N MET A 22 -5.43 -10.79 -11.98
CA MET A 22 -5.30 -12.02 -11.21
C MET A 22 -6.28 -12.03 -10.03
N CYS A 23 -6.56 -13.21 -9.46
CA CYS A 23 -7.39 -13.35 -8.27
C CYS A 23 -6.85 -12.50 -7.10
N ALA A 24 -7.73 -12.04 -6.22
CA ALA A 24 -7.31 -11.36 -4.99
C ALA A 24 -6.39 -12.30 -4.17
N PRO A 25 -5.27 -11.81 -3.61
CA PRO A 25 -4.35 -12.66 -2.87
C PRO A 25 -5.03 -13.24 -1.63
N SER A 26 -4.75 -14.51 -1.36
CA SER A 26 -5.06 -15.17 -0.09
C SER A 26 -4.25 -14.54 1.05
N GLN A 27 -4.65 -14.79 2.31
CA GLN A 27 -3.93 -14.26 3.47
C GLN A 27 -2.49 -14.77 3.56
N ALA A 28 -2.23 -16.02 3.16
CA ALA A 28 -0.89 -16.58 3.13
C ALA A 28 -0.01 -15.90 2.05
N GLU A 29 -0.58 -15.56 0.89
CA GLU A 29 0.13 -14.79 -0.13
C GLU A 29 0.45 -13.37 0.34
N TRP A 30 -0.49 -12.70 1.03
CA TRP A 30 -0.22 -11.41 1.66
C TRP A 30 0.94 -11.49 2.65
N GLU A 31 0.94 -12.48 3.54
CA GLU A 31 2.03 -12.70 4.48
C GLU A 31 3.36 -12.93 3.78
N GLN A 32 3.40 -13.80 2.77
CA GLN A 32 4.62 -14.11 2.03
C GLN A 32 5.20 -12.86 1.36
N LEU A 33 4.35 -12.07 0.70
CA LEU A 33 4.77 -10.85 -0.01
C LEU A 33 5.26 -9.77 0.97
N LEU A 34 4.57 -9.60 2.10
CA LEU A 34 4.91 -8.60 3.11
C LEU A 34 6.18 -8.95 3.90
N THR A 35 6.37 -10.21 4.27
CA THR A 35 7.52 -10.64 5.09
C THR A 35 8.83 -10.79 4.31
N ASN A 36 8.77 -11.02 3.00
CA ASN A 36 9.94 -11.26 2.14
C ASN A 36 10.31 -10.10 1.21
N CYS A 37 9.79 -8.89 1.45
CA CYS A 37 10.12 -7.72 0.63
C CYS A 37 11.11 -6.77 1.32
N SER A 38 11.88 -6.02 0.51
CA SER A 38 12.67 -4.88 0.97
C SER A 38 11.90 -3.56 0.87
N ALA A 39 10.92 -3.51 -0.03
CA ALA A 39 9.92 -2.45 -0.14
C ALA A 39 8.61 -3.08 -0.65
N PHE A 40 7.48 -2.54 -0.18
CA PHE A 40 6.15 -2.99 -0.54
C PHE A 40 5.35 -1.85 -1.16
N LEU A 41 4.64 -2.12 -2.26
CA LEU A 41 3.69 -1.20 -2.86
C LEU A 41 2.30 -1.82 -2.83
N PHE A 42 1.38 -1.14 -2.18
CA PHE A 42 -0.05 -1.39 -2.33
C PHE A 42 -0.66 -0.30 -3.21
N TYR A 43 -1.30 -0.70 -4.30
CA TYR A 43 -2.05 0.20 -5.19
C TYR A 43 -3.45 -0.40 -5.39
N GLY A 44 -4.41 0.09 -4.63
CA GLY A 44 -5.74 -0.51 -4.52
C GLY A 44 -6.84 0.54 -4.36
N MET A 45 -8.09 0.12 -4.51
CA MET A 45 -9.24 1.04 -4.38
C MET A 45 -9.69 1.16 -2.92
N GLU A 46 -9.79 0.05 -2.21
CA GLU A 46 -10.19 -0.04 -0.82
C GLU A 46 -9.01 0.27 0.13
N ARG A 47 -9.27 0.37 1.44
CA ARG A 47 -8.20 0.50 2.45
C ARG A 47 -7.27 -0.71 2.39
N PHE A 48 -5.98 -0.54 2.62
CA PHE A 48 -5.05 -1.67 2.75
C PHE A 48 -5.55 -2.75 3.75
N MET A 49 -6.08 -2.31 4.89
CA MET A 49 -6.63 -3.18 5.93
C MET A 49 -7.94 -3.90 5.54
N SER A 50 -8.58 -3.54 4.43
CA SER A 50 -9.70 -4.33 3.87
C SER A 50 -9.22 -5.64 3.24
N HIS A 51 -7.92 -5.78 2.95
CA HIS A 51 -7.33 -6.96 2.30
C HIS A 51 -6.50 -7.84 3.26
N VAL A 52 -5.90 -7.25 4.28
CA VAL A 52 -5.05 -7.95 5.25
C VAL A 52 -5.76 -8.02 6.59
N LEU A 53 -5.87 -9.22 7.15
CA LEU A 53 -6.47 -9.40 8.47
C LEU A 53 -5.61 -8.77 9.56
N LEU A 54 -6.25 -7.98 10.45
CA LEU A 54 -5.56 -7.27 11.54
C LEU A 54 -4.73 -8.19 12.43
N ASN A 55 -5.32 -9.31 12.87
CA ASN A 55 -4.64 -10.29 13.73
C ASN A 55 -3.42 -10.92 13.04
N TRP A 56 -3.46 -11.04 11.70
CA TRP A 56 -2.33 -11.51 10.93
C TRP A 56 -1.24 -10.45 10.87
N LEU A 57 -1.59 -9.24 10.45
CA LEU A 57 -0.63 -8.14 10.31
C LEU A 57 0.17 -7.92 11.59
N VAL A 58 -0.49 -7.85 12.75
CA VAL A 58 0.20 -7.61 14.03
C VAL A 58 1.10 -8.77 14.48
N ALA A 59 0.88 -9.97 13.96
CA ALA A 59 1.74 -11.12 14.22
C ALA A 59 2.92 -11.21 13.24
N MET A 60 2.90 -10.46 12.14
CA MET A 60 3.99 -10.43 11.17
C MET A 60 5.22 -9.72 11.75
N ASN A 61 6.39 -10.22 11.38
CA ASN A 61 7.66 -9.55 11.61
C ASN A 61 8.29 -9.20 10.25
N MET A 62 8.36 -7.90 9.95
CA MET A 62 8.79 -7.37 8.65
C MET A 62 10.10 -6.55 8.73
N PRO A 63 11.17 -7.03 9.39
CA PRO A 63 12.35 -6.21 9.67
C PRO A 63 13.18 -5.91 8.41
N LYS A 64 12.94 -6.64 7.32
CA LYS A 64 13.60 -6.42 6.02
C LYS A 64 12.89 -5.34 5.20
N CYS A 65 11.62 -5.05 5.49
CA CYS A 65 10.84 -4.09 4.74
C CYS A 65 11.19 -2.66 5.17
N ARG A 66 11.91 -1.95 4.31
CA ARG A 66 12.39 -0.58 4.58
C ARG A 66 11.37 0.48 4.22
N LEU A 67 10.45 0.16 3.31
CA LEU A 67 9.48 1.12 2.80
C LEU A 67 8.18 0.41 2.42
N VAL A 68 7.07 0.84 3.00
CA VAL A 68 5.73 0.52 2.50
C VAL A 68 5.14 1.77 1.87
N ILE A 69 4.61 1.66 0.66
CA ILE A 69 3.87 2.71 -0.04
C ILE A 69 2.42 2.25 -0.18
N LEU A 70 1.49 2.96 0.43
CA LEU A 70 0.06 2.73 0.33
C LEU A 70 -0.59 3.81 -0.53
N LEU A 71 -1.00 3.43 -1.74
CA LEU A 71 -1.81 4.25 -2.64
C LEU A 71 -3.20 3.63 -2.70
N ASP A 72 -3.94 3.83 -1.61
CA ASP A 72 -5.27 3.31 -1.36
C ASP A 72 -6.32 4.44 -1.24
N LEU A 73 -7.48 4.16 -0.63
CA LEU A 73 -8.53 5.14 -0.32
C LEU A 73 -9.20 5.79 -1.55
N VAL A 74 -9.33 5.07 -2.66
CA VAL A 74 -10.03 5.59 -3.84
C VAL A 74 -11.52 5.74 -3.54
N ARG A 75 -12.08 6.92 -3.80
CA ARG A 75 -13.50 7.22 -3.60
C ARG A 75 -14.28 6.95 -4.86
N SER A 76 -14.89 5.78 -4.94
CA SER A 76 -15.86 5.41 -5.98
C SER A 76 -17.09 4.77 -5.34
N GLN A 77 -18.20 4.70 -6.08
CA GLN A 77 -19.38 3.99 -5.60
C GLN A 77 -19.08 2.50 -5.32
N GLN A 78 -18.26 1.87 -6.18
CA GLN A 78 -17.91 0.46 -6.04
C GLN A 78 -17.00 0.20 -4.83
N SER A 79 -15.97 1.03 -4.63
CA SER A 79 -15.09 0.90 -3.47
C SER A 79 -15.85 1.16 -2.16
N TYR A 80 -16.77 2.13 -2.14
CA TYR A 80 -17.63 2.38 -0.98
C TYR A 80 -18.51 1.18 -0.63
N GLN A 81 -19.14 0.54 -1.63
CA GLN A 81 -19.92 -0.68 -1.43
C GLN A 81 -19.06 -1.80 -0.83
N ARG A 82 -17.92 -2.11 -1.44
CA ARG A 82 -17.01 -3.17 -0.96
C ARG A 82 -16.49 -2.90 0.46
N ILE A 83 -16.14 -1.65 0.78
CA ILE A 83 -15.75 -1.24 2.14
C ILE A 83 -16.89 -1.50 3.13
N THR A 84 -18.11 -1.08 2.79
CA THR A 84 -19.30 -1.27 3.63
C THR A 84 -19.59 -2.76 3.85
N ASP A 85 -19.53 -3.56 2.78
CA ASP A 85 -19.72 -5.01 2.85
C ASP A 85 -18.64 -5.66 3.74
N SER A 86 -17.38 -5.23 3.60
CA SER A 86 -16.27 -5.71 4.44
C SER A 86 -16.41 -5.33 5.91
N ASP A 87 -17.06 -4.21 6.22
CA ASP A 87 -17.20 -3.67 7.57
C ASP A 87 -18.45 -4.20 8.29
N THR A 88 -19.37 -4.87 7.58
CA THR A 88 -20.68 -5.30 8.11
C THR A 88 -20.57 -6.15 9.39
N HIS A 89 -19.49 -6.93 9.54
CA HIS A 89 -19.27 -7.80 10.69
C HIS A 89 -18.17 -7.30 11.64
N LYS A 90 -17.62 -6.10 11.41
CA LYS A 90 -16.53 -5.54 12.22
C LYS A 90 -17.09 -4.63 13.32
N SER A 91 -16.45 -4.66 14.49
CA SER A 91 -16.78 -3.72 15.55
C SER A 91 -16.25 -2.31 15.22
N CYS A 92 -16.84 -1.28 15.82
CA CYS A 92 -16.37 0.11 15.64
C CYS A 92 -14.88 0.28 16.00
N LEU A 93 -14.40 -0.44 17.01
CA LEU A 93 -13.00 -0.43 17.41
C LEU A 93 -12.10 -1.07 16.34
N HIS A 94 -12.55 -2.17 15.72
CA HIS A 94 -11.82 -2.79 14.61
C HIS A 94 -11.71 -1.82 13.43
N ILE A 95 -12.83 -1.21 13.02
CA ILE A 95 -12.85 -0.24 11.91
C ILE A 95 -11.97 0.99 12.22
N ALA A 96 -11.89 1.41 13.48
CA ALA A 96 -11.02 2.52 13.88
C ALA A 96 -9.53 2.20 13.67
N LEU A 97 -9.10 0.95 13.85
CA LEU A 97 -7.72 0.52 13.60
C LEU A 97 -7.36 0.46 12.11
N GLU A 98 -8.35 0.48 11.21
CA GLU A 98 -8.15 0.47 9.76
C GLU A 98 -8.00 1.88 9.15
N ARG A 99 -8.04 2.92 9.98
CA ARG A 99 -7.82 4.29 9.53
C ARG A 99 -6.36 4.48 9.11
N PRO A 100 -6.05 5.50 8.28
CA PRO A 100 -4.71 5.63 7.70
C PRO A 100 -3.60 5.79 8.74
N THR A 101 -3.86 6.57 9.79
CA THR A 101 -2.87 6.80 10.86
C THR A 101 -2.61 5.53 11.66
N GLU A 102 -3.66 4.82 12.05
CA GLU A 102 -3.61 3.56 12.80
C GLU A 102 -2.94 2.46 11.95
N THR A 103 -3.25 2.40 10.66
CA THR A 103 -2.59 1.48 9.72
C THR A 103 -1.08 1.75 9.64
N ALA A 104 -0.66 3.01 9.58
CA ALA A 104 0.76 3.37 9.59
C ALA A 104 1.44 3.00 10.92
N MET A 105 0.75 3.17 12.06
CA MET A 105 1.25 2.74 13.37
C MET A 105 1.41 1.22 13.42
N LEU A 106 0.42 0.45 12.95
CA LEU A 106 0.47 -1.02 12.93
C LEU A 106 1.65 -1.50 12.06
N LEU A 107 1.80 -0.97 10.84
CA LEU A 107 2.94 -1.29 9.98
C LEU A 107 4.28 -0.94 10.65
N SER A 108 4.36 0.20 11.34
CA SER A 108 5.58 0.56 12.07
C SER A 108 5.89 -0.42 13.20
N LEU A 109 4.87 -0.88 13.93
CA LEU A 109 5.02 -1.86 15.02
C LEU A 109 5.49 -3.24 14.53
N THR A 110 5.17 -3.61 13.29
CA THR A 110 5.64 -4.86 12.66
C THR A 110 7.10 -4.82 12.20
N GLY A 111 7.80 -3.68 12.34
CA GLY A 111 9.21 -3.52 12.01
C GLY A 111 9.50 -2.88 10.65
N VAL A 112 8.48 -2.34 9.97
CA VAL A 112 8.67 -1.58 8.72
C VAL A 112 9.45 -0.30 8.98
N GLY A 113 10.48 -0.04 8.17
CA GLY A 113 11.38 1.12 8.36
C GLY A 113 10.76 2.49 8.05
N SER A 114 9.84 2.57 7.09
CA SER A 114 9.15 3.80 6.69
C SER A 114 7.82 3.48 6.03
N VAL A 115 6.79 4.29 6.29
CA VAL A 115 5.47 4.16 5.68
C VAL A 115 5.12 5.45 4.95
N MET A 116 4.84 5.36 3.65
CA MET A 116 4.26 6.43 2.83
C MET A 116 2.79 6.08 2.59
N ALA A 117 1.86 6.83 3.16
CA ALA A 117 0.43 6.51 3.10
C ALA A 117 -0.42 7.76 2.83
N MET A 118 -1.63 7.55 2.30
CA MET A 118 -2.56 8.63 1.99
C MET A 118 -3.39 8.94 3.24
N GLN A 119 -3.48 10.22 3.61
CA GLN A 119 -4.27 10.62 4.79
C GLN A 119 -5.76 10.79 4.47
N TRP A 120 -6.08 11.09 3.22
CA TRP A 120 -7.41 11.44 2.76
C TRP A 120 -7.81 10.58 1.57
N TYR A 121 -9.13 10.50 1.34
CA TYR A 121 -9.67 9.88 0.14
C TYR A 121 -9.16 10.56 -1.13
N THR A 122 -8.97 9.76 -2.16
CA THR A 122 -8.33 10.11 -3.43
C THR A 122 -9.14 9.56 -4.60
N SER A 123 -8.75 9.89 -5.84
CA SER A 123 -9.25 9.23 -7.05
C SER A 123 -8.23 8.22 -7.59
N LEU A 124 -8.65 7.41 -8.55
CA LEU A 124 -7.74 6.46 -9.20
C LEU A 124 -6.70 7.22 -10.04
N GLU A 125 -7.13 8.28 -10.71
CA GLU A 125 -6.30 9.14 -11.55
C GLU A 125 -5.22 9.83 -10.71
N GLU A 126 -5.60 10.42 -9.58
CA GLU A 126 -4.64 11.06 -8.68
C GLU A 126 -3.62 10.06 -8.12
N ASN A 127 -4.05 8.85 -7.73
CA ASN A 127 -3.13 7.83 -7.27
C ASN A 127 -2.17 7.36 -8.37
N ALA A 128 -2.62 7.31 -9.63
CA ALA A 128 -1.76 6.97 -10.77
C ALA A 128 -0.70 8.05 -11.01
N GLU A 129 -1.08 9.33 -10.95
CA GLU A 129 -0.15 10.47 -11.08
C GLU A 129 0.86 10.52 -9.92
N ARG A 130 0.39 10.26 -8.69
CA ARG A 130 1.26 10.14 -7.51
C ARG A 130 2.23 8.97 -7.66
N LEU A 131 1.77 7.82 -8.15
CA LEU A 131 2.62 6.65 -8.38
C LEU A 131 3.76 6.97 -9.36
N GLU A 132 3.45 7.60 -10.50
CA GLU A 132 4.47 8.05 -11.47
C GLU A 132 5.48 8.99 -10.82
N THR A 133 5.00 10.00 -10.09
CA THR A 133 5.87 10.97 -9.40
C THR A 133 6.75 10.28 -8.36
N VAL A 134 6.19 9.37 -7.56
CA VAL A 134 6.94 8.61 -6.54
C VAL A 134 8.02 7.78 -7.20
N PHE A 135 7.69 7.03 -8.26
CA PHE A 135 8.64 6.16 -8.94
C PHE A 135 9.74 6.96 -9.63
N GLU A 136 9.42 8.04 -10.32
CA GLU A 136 10.43 8.91 -10.94
C GLU A 136 11.40 9.48 -9.91
N ASN A 137 10.90 9.96 -8.77
CA ASN A 137 11.73 10.56 -7.73
C ASN A 137 12.59 9.54 -6.97
N LEU A 138 12.04 8.37 -6.66
CA LEU A 138 12.77 7.32 -5.94
C LEU A 138 13.76 6.58 -6.85
N LEU A 139 13.31 6.17 -8.05
CA LEU A 139 14.06 5.25 -8.91
C LEU A 139 14.96 5.98 -9.90
N SER A 140 14.50 7.06 -10.52
CA SER A 140 15.27 7.79 -11.54
C SER A 140 16.15 8.87 -10.92
N PHE A 141 15.59 9.67 -10.01
CA PHE A 141 16.33 10.77 -9.37
C PHE A 141 17.07 10.36 -8.08
N GLY A 142 16.82 9.16 -7.55
CA GLY A 142 17.48 8.66 -6.33
C GLY A 142 17.16 9.48 -5.08
N LYS A 143 16.03 10.19 -5.05
CA LYS A 143 15.63 10.99 -3.88
C LYS A 143 15.24 10.07 -2.73
N THR A 144 15.46 10.56 -1.51
CA THR A 144 14.97 9.89 -0.30
C THR A 144 13.44 9.94 -0.22
N THR A 145 12.83 9.01 0.54
CA THR A 145 11.38 8.97 0.77
C THR A 145 10.81 10.31 1.22
N GLY A 146 11.48 11.00 2.15
CA GLY A 146 11.04 12.31 2.65
C GLY A 146 11.12 13.42 1.60
N GLN A 147 12.16 13.43 0.75
CA GLN A 147 12.26 14.37 -0.36
C GLN A 147 11.15 14.13 -1.39
N THR A 148 10.83 12.86 -1.68
CA THR A 148 9.75 12.48 -2.60
C THR A 148 8.39 12.93 -2.07
N VAL A 149 8.08 12.71 -0.79
CA VAL A 149 6.82 13.19 -0.18
C VAL A 149 6.71 14.71 -0.27
N ARG A 150 7.81 15.45 -0.06
CA ARG A 150 7.81 16.91 -0.20
C ARG A 150 7.52 17.39 -1.63
N VAL A 151 7.84 16.59 -2.64
CA VAL A 151 7.49 16.90 -4.04
C VAL A 151 5.98 16.73 -4.25
N LEU A 152 5.36 15.71 -3.64
CA LEU A 152 3.92 15.45 -3.74
C LEU A 152 3.03 16.46 -3.01
N GLN A 153 3.60 17.25 -2.10
CA GLN A 153 2.89 18.28 -1.31
C GLN A 153 2.78 19.63 -2.03
N LYS A 154 3.38 19.78 -3.22
CA LYS A 154 3.28 20.99 -4.04
C LYS A 154 2.07 20.93 -4.95
#